data_AF-A0A0B6TQW0-F1
#
_entry.id   AF-A0A0B6TQW0-F1
#
_cell.length_a   1.000
_cell.length_b   1.000
_cell.length_c   1.000
_cell.angle_alpha   90.00
_cell.angle_beta   90.00
_cell.angle_gamma   90.00
#
_symmetry.space_group_name_H-M   'P 1'
#
loop_
_entity.id
_entity.type
_entity.pdbx_description
1 polymer ?
#
loop_
_entity_poly.entity_id
_entity_poly.type
_entity_poly.pdbx_seq_one_letter_code
_entity_poly.pdbx_strand_id
1 'polypeptide(L)'
;MRTLLLATAALHAALFAVPFLTSTLDIMLAAGVAMVLTLATGVFVLVRNGPVGTVWVATAAGLTALSGWGSWLVLWALDPSRTDGSINVIGVLLPPVAVIVYLVAALLPQTRRATVSQAT
;
A
#
# COMPACT_ATOMS: atom_id res chain seq x y z
N MET A 1 6.51 -6.13 -12.96
CA MET A 1 5.51 -6.41 -11.91
C MET A 1 6.16 -6.62 -10.56
N ARG A 2 7.00 -7.65 -10.37
CA ARG A 2 7.75 -7.86 -9.11
C ARG A 2 8.54 -6.62 -8.65
N THR A 3 9.33 -6.01 -9.53
CA THR A 3 10.11 -4.78 -9.22
C THR A 3 9.23 -3.61 -8.78
N LEU A 4 8.03 -3.47 -9.37
CA LEU A 4 7.09 -2.41 -9.01
C LEU A 4 6.53 -2.65 -7.61
N LEU A 5 6.07 -3.88 -7.32
CA LEU A 5 5.53 -4.25 -6.00
C LEU A 5 6.58 -4.10 -4.89
N LEU A 6 7.83 -4.47 -5.16
CA LEU A 6 8.96 -4.26 -4.23
C LEU A 6 9.24 -2.77 -4.00
N ALA A 7 9.22 -1.96 -5.07
CA ALA A 7 9.38 -0.51 -4.94
C ALA A 7 8.23 0.12 -4.14
N THR A 8 6.98 -0.32 -4.37
CA THR A 8 5.81 0.14 -3.62
C THR A 8 5.90 -0.25 -2.14
N ALA A 9 6.36 -1.47 -1.85
CA ALA A 9 6.60 -1.93 -0.48
C ALA A 9 7.68 -1.08 0.22
N ALA A 10 8.82 -0.85 -0.44
CA ALA A 10 9.91 -0.05 0.10
C ALA A 10 9.48 1.40 0.35
N LEU A 11 8.68 1.97 -0.56
CA LEU A 11 8.13 3.32 -0.43
C LEU A 11 7.18 3.45 0.77
N HIS A 12 6.27 2.48 0.97
CA HIS A 12 5.37 2.44 2.12
C HIS A 12 6.14 2.24 3.43
N ALA A 13 7.18 1.41 3.42
CA ALA A 13 8.05 1.22 4.58
C ALA A 13 8.80 2.51 4.94
N ALA A 14 9.33 3.23 3.95
CA ALA A 14 9.99 4.52 4.18
C ALA A 14 9.01 5.59 4.69
N LEU A 15 7.83 5.70 4.07
CA LEU A 15 6.78 6.64 4.48
C LEU A 15 6.26 6.36 5.89
N PHE A 16 6.25 5.09 6.32
CA PHE A 16 5.94 4.73 7.70
C PHE A 16 7.11 5.02 8.65
N ALA A 17 8.33 4.64 8.28
CA ALA A 17 9.50 4.76 9.13
C ALA A 17 9.88 6.21 9.42
N VAL A 18 9.77 7.13 8.46
CA VAL A 18 10.22 8.52 8.63
C VAL A 18 9.43 9.26 9.72
N PRO A 19 8.08 9.33 9.70
CA PRO A 19 7.30 9.96 10.77
C PRO A 19 7.50 9.28 12.12
N PHE A 20 7.58 7.95 12.14
CA PHE A 20 7.60 7.17 13.39
C PHE A 20 8.97 7.13 14.08
N LEU A 21 10.08 7.19 13.32
CA LEU A 21 11.43 7.15 13.87
C LEU A 21 12.03 8.53 14.10
N THR A 22 11.59 9.53 13.35
CA THR A 22 12.21 10.86 13.40
C THR A 22 11.31 11.92 14.01
N SER A 23 9.99 11.70 14.09
CA SER A 23 8.98 12.69 14.53
C SER A 23 9.06 14.04 13.80
N THR A 24 9.78 14.11 12.67
CA THR A 24 10.04 15.37 11.95
C THR A 24 9.07 15.64 10.81
N LEU A 25 8.36 14.61 10.37
CA LEU A 25 7.44 14.67 9.25
C LEU A 25 6.02 14.52 9.78
N ASP A 26 5.17 15.50 9.47
CA ASP A 26 3.76 15.51 9.83
C ASP A 26 3.06 14.27 9.28
N ILE A 27 2.45 13.49 10.17
CA ILE A 27 1.76 12.24 9.83
C ILE A 27 0.62 12.47 8.83
N MET A 28 0.04 13.67 8.81
CA MET A 28 -0.93 14.09 7.81
C MET A 28 -0.35 14.12 6.40
N LEU A 29 0.83 14.72 6.28
CA LEU A 29 1.51 14.88 5.01
C LEU A 29 2.00 13.52 4.50
N ALA A 30 2.51 12.67 5.39
CA ALA A 30 2.82 11.28 5.08
C ALA A 30 1.58 10.49 4.62
N ALA A 31 0.45 10.62 5.32
CA ALA A 31 -0.79 9.93 4.98
C ALA A 31 -1.35 10.36 3.62
N GLY A 32 -1.34 11.67 3.33
CA GLY A 32 -1.77 12.20 2.04
C GLY A 32 -0.89 11.68 0.89
N VAL A 33 0.44 11.74 1.06
CA VAL A 33 1.39 11.23 0.07
C VAL A 33 1.21 9.73 -0.16
N ALA A 34 1.09 8.95 0.91
CA ALA A 34 0.91 7.50 0.83
C ALA A 34 -0.41 7.11 0.14
N MET A 35 -1.50 7.82 0.41
CA MET A 35 -2.80 7.63 -0.27
C MET A 35 -2.68 7.83 -1.78
N VAL A 36 -2.09 8.95 -2.22
CA VAL A 36 -1.91 9.26 -3.64
C VAL A 36 -1.06 8.19 -4.33
N LEU A 37 0.03 7.77 -3.70
CA LEU A 37 0.92 6.73 -4.22
C LEU A 37 0.23 5.37 -4.31
N THR A 38 -0.57 5.01 -3.31
CA THR A 38 -1.34 3.76 -3.29
C THR A 38 -2.33 3.73 -4.45
N LEU A 39 -3.08 4.81 -4.65
CA LEU A 39 -4.06 4.94 -5.73
C LEU A 39 -3.38 4.92 -7.10
N ALA A 40 -2.32 5.71 -7.29
CA ALA A 40 -1.59 5.78 -8.55
C ALA A 40 -1.01 4.41 -8.93
N THR A 41 -0.43 3.69 -7.96
CA THR A 41 0.12 2.35 -8.19
C THR A 41 -0.98 1.34 -8.50
N GLY A 42 -2.10 1.38 -7.76
CA GLY A 42 -3.25 0.50 -7.98
C GLY A 42 -3.85 0.66 -9.38
N VAL A 43 -4.08 1.92 -9.81
CA VAL A 43 -4.59 2.24 -11.16
C VAL A 43 -3.60 1.75 -12.23
N PHE A 44 -2.31 2.03 -12.07
CA PHE A 44 -1.29 1.59 -13.02
C PHE A 44 -1.24 0.07 -13.17
N VAL A 45 -1.31 -0.67 -12.04
CA VAL A 45 -1.32 -2.13 -12.04
C VAL A 45 -2.56 -2.67 -12.75
N LEU A 46 -3.74 -2.06 -12.51
CA LEU A 46 -5.01 -2.47 -13.10
C LEU A 46 -5.01 -2.26 -14.62
N VAL A 47 -4.59 -1.08 -15.10
CA VAL A 47 -4.53 -0.73 -16.52
C VAL A 47 -3.58 -1.64 -17.29
N ARG A 48 -2.44 -1.99 -16.69
CA ARG A 48 -1.37 -2.71 -17.42
C ARG A 48 -1.55 -4.23 -17.48
N ASN A 49 -2.25 -4.86 -16.53
CA ASN A 49 -2.18 -6.32 -16.35
C ASN A 49 -3.52 -7.06 -16.39
N GLY A 50 -4.66 -6.36 -16.36
CA GLY A 50 -5.98 -7.01 -16.28
C GLY A 50 -6.17 -7.85 -15.00
N PRO A 51 -7.32 -8.55 -14.83
CA PRO A 51 -7.62 -9.30 -13.61
C PRO A 51 -6.85 -10.64 -13.56
N VAL A 52 -5.59 -10.59 -13.11
CA VAL A 52 -4.79 -11.78 -12.76
C VAL A 52 -4.71 -11.97 -11.25
N GLY A 53 -4.44 -13.20 -10.77
CA GLY A 53 -4.39 -13.51 -9.33
C GLY A 53 -3.46 -12.59 -8.52
N THR A 54 -2.34 -12.16 -9.10
CA THR A 54 -1.42 -11.20 -8.48
C THR A 54 -2.03 -9.81 -8.30
N VAL A 55 -2.97 -9.41 -9.16
CA VAL A 55 -3.68 -8.13 -9.05
C VAL A 55 -4.63 -8.14 -7.86
N TRP A 56 -5.29 -9.26 -7.54
CA TRP A 56 -6.13 -9.36 -6.34
C TRP A 56 -5.36 -9.14 -5.04
N VAL A 57 -4.16 -9.74 -4.93
CA VAL A 57 -3.31 -9.57 -3.74
C VAL A 57 -2.72 -8.16 -3.67
N ALA A 58 -2.36 -7.57 -4.82
CA ALA A 58 -1.94 -6.17 -4.88
C ALA A 58 -3.08 -5.19 -4.54
N THR A 59 -4.32 -5.50 -4.93
CA THR A 59 -5.51 -4.73 -4.55
C THR A 59 -5.78 -4.83 -3.06
N ALA A 60 -5.65 -6.02 -2.47
CA ALA A 60 -5.76 -6.19 -1.02
C ALA A 60 -4.70 -5.36 -0.28
N ALA A 61 -3.44 -5.38 -0.74
CA ALA A 61 -2.37 -4.54 -0.20
C ALA A 61 -2.70 -3.05 -0.28
N GLY A 62 -3.23 -2.62 -1.43
CA GLY A 62 -3.68 -1.24 -1.64
C GLY A 62 -4.83 -0.86 -0.70
N LEU A 63 -5.83 -1.71 -0.52
CA LEU A 63 -6.93 -1.46 0.42
C LEU A 63 -6.45 -1.38 1.86
N THR A 64 -5.54 -2.27 2.27
CA THR A 64 -4.90 -2.21 3.59
C THR A 64 -4.15 -0.90 3.79
N ALA A 65 -3.38 -0.46 2.80
CA ALA A 65 -2.68 0.83 2.84
C ALA A 65 -3.66 2.00 2.92
N LEU A 66 -4.71 2.01 2.09
CA LEU A 66 -5.74 3.06 2.11
C LEU A 66 -6.47 3.12 3.45
N SER A 67 -6.81 1.98 4.04
CA SER A 67 -7.44 1.92 5.37
C SER A 67 -6.50 2.42 6.47
N GLY A 68 -5.21 2.06 6.40
CA GLY A 68 -4.21 2.55 7.34
C GLY A 68 -4.01 4.05 7.25
N TRP A 69 -3.57 4.55 6.09
CA TRP A 69 -3.29 5.96 5.88
C TRP A 69 -4.55 6.84 5.92
N GLY A 70 -5.66 6.36 5.36
CA GLY A 70 -6.94 7.07 5.35
C GLY A 70 -7.53 7.25 6.75
N SER A 71 -7.28 6.32 7.69
CA SER A 71 -7.75 6.48 9.07
C SER A 71 -7.17 7.72 9.76
N TRP A 72 -5.91 8.10 9.46
CA TRP A 72 -5.29 9.31 9.97
C TRP A 72 -5.98 10.58 9.44
N LEU A 73 -6.34 10.60 8.16
CA LEU A 73 -7.06 11.72 7.56
C LEU A 73 -8.47 11.88 8.15
N VAL A 74 -9.17 10.76 8.39
CA VAL A 74 -10.50 10.77 9.01
C VAL A 74 -10.43 11.27 10.45
N LEU A 75 -9.47 10.79 11.25
CA LEU A 75 -9.30 11.26 12.63
C LEU A 75 -8.99 12.75 12.69
N TRP A 76 -8.11 13.23 11.82
CA TRP A 76 -7.83 14.66 11.73
C TRP A 76 -9.08 15.47 11.31
N ALA A 77 -9.85 15.01 10.32
CA ALA A 77 -11.06 15.70 9.89
C ALA A 77 -12.12 15.79 10.99
N LEU A 78 -12.17 14.79 11.89
CA LEU A 78 -13.07 14.76 13.04
C LEU A 78 -12.56 15.59 14.22
N ASP A 79 -11.24 15.62 14.44
CA ASP A 79 -10.62 16.36 15.53
C ASP A 79 -9.20 16.80 15.16
N PRO A 80 -9.04 17.99 14.54
CA PRO A 80 -7.75 18.51 14.09
C PRO A 80 -6.75 18.73 15.23
N SER A 81 -7.23 18.81 16.47
CA SER A 81 -6.41 19.07 17.66
C SER A 81 -5.83 17.80 18.30
N ARG A 82 -6.27 16.60 17.87
CA ARG A 82 -5.88 15.30 18.45
C ARG A 82 -4.78 14.56 17.70
N THR A 83 -4.05 15.24 16.83
CA THR A 83 -3.00 14.64 15.98
C THR A 83 -1.89 13.95 16.78
N ASP A 84 -1.67 14.36 18.02
CA ASP A 84 -0.47 13.94 18.78
C ASP A 84 -0.79 12.97 19.93
N GLY A 85 -2.06 12.81 20.31
CA GLY A 85 -2.46 12.15 21.56
C GLY A 85 -3.37 10.93 21.44
N SER A 86 -3.94 10.66 20.27
CA SER A 86 -4.82 9.51 20.07
C SER A 86 -4.07 8.32 19.46
N ILE A 87 -4.09 7.18 20.15
CA ILE A 87 -3.47 5.94 19.64
C ILE A 87 -4.35 5.41 18.50
N ASN A 88 -4.08 5.84 17.27
CA ASN A 88 -4.71 5.30 16.08
C ASN A 88 -4.10 3.93 15.73
N VAL A 89 -4.52 2.89 16.45
CA VAL A 89 -4.02 1.51 16.26
C VAL A 89 -4.13 1.06 14.79
N ILE A 90 -5.21 1.43 14.12
CA ILE A 90 -5.47 1.10 12.72
C ILE A 90 -4.44 1.78 11.81
N GLY A 91 -4.23 3.09 11.99
CA GLY A 91 -3.26 3.85 11.22
C GLY A 91 -1.80 3.56 11.56
N VAL A 92 -1.51 2.96 12.71
CA VAL A 92 -0.17 2.48 13.08
C VAL A 92 0.10 1.08 12.52
N LEU A 93 -0.88 0.16 12.61
CA LEU A 93 -0.65 -1.25 12.28
C LEU A 93 -0.90 -1.59 10.80
N LEU A 94 -1.85 -0.95 10.15
CA LEU A 94 -2.18 -1.30 8.76
C LEU A 94 -1.12 -0.90 7.73
N PRO A 95 -0.39 0.24 7.83
CA PRO A 95 0.66 0.54 6.85
C PRO A 95 1.81 -0.49 6.84
N PRO A 96 2.35 -0.97 7.98
CA PRO A 96 3.29 -2.09 8.01
C PRO A 96 2.69 -3.39 7.45
N VAL A 97 1.41 -3.68 7.75
CA VAL A 97 0.73 -4.85 7.19
C VAL A 97 0.66 -4.74 5.66
N ALA A 98 0.36 -3.57 5.11
CA ALA A 98 0.32 -3.37 3.66
C ALA A 98 1.68 -3.64 3.00
N VAL A 99 2.80 -3.27 3.65
CA VAL A 99 4.16 -3.63 3.20
C VAL A 99 4.31 -5.14 3.09
N ILE A 100 3.88 -5.88 4.11
CA ILE A 100 3.91 -7.36 4.12
C ILE A 100 3.08 -7.91 2.95
N VAL A 101 1.87 -7.39 2.73
CA VAL A 101 1.01 -7.87 1.62
C VAL A 101 1.63 -7.54 0.25
N TYR A 102 2.25 -6.37 0.07
CA TYR A 102 2.98 -6.04 -1.16
C TYR A 102 4.19 -6.97 -1.39
N LEU A 103 4.91 -7.34 -0.34
CA LEU A 103 6.01 -8.32 -0.42
C LEU A 103 5.49 -9.70 -0.81
N VAL A 104 4.39 -10.16 -0.20
CA VAL A 104 3.73 -11.42 -0.58
C VAL A 104 3.30 -11.38 -2.05
N ALA A 105 2.65 -10.30 -2.50
CA ALA A 105 2.27 -10.12 -3.90
C ALA A 105 3.46 -10.18 -4.86
N ALA A 106 4.61 -9.63 -4.46
CA ALA A 106 5.84 -9.63 -5.26
C ALA A 106 6.46 -11.04 -5.38
N LEU A 107 6.23 -11.90 -4.39
CA LEU A 107 6.79 -13.25 -4.31
C LEU A 107 5.88 -14.32 -4.93
N LEU A 108 4.61 -14.02 -5.17
CA LEU A 108 3.69 -14.97 -5.78
C LEU A 108 4.13 -15.38 -7.19
N PRO A 109 4.05 -16.67 -7.55
CA PRO A 109 4.28 -17.13 -8.90
C PRO A 109 3.35 -16.39 -9.85
N GLN A 110 3.92 -15.61 -10.77
CA GLN A 110 3.15 -15.04 -11.86
C GLN A 110 2.74 -16.21 -12.72
N THR A 111 1.47 -16.60 -12.65
CA THR A 111 0.93 -17.67 -13.46
C THR A 111 1.13 -17.28 -14.93
N ARG A 112 2.25 -17.73 -15.50
CA ARG A 112 2.33 -17.96 -16.94
C ARG A 112 1.20 -18.94 -17.20
N ARG A 113 0.08 -18.44 -17.73
CA ARG A 113 -0.80 -19.29 -18.53
C ARG A 113 0.13 -19.79 -19.63
N ALA A 114 0.67 -20.99 -19.43
CA ALA A 114 1.40 -21.67 -20.47
C ALA A 114 0.43 -21.70 -21.64
N THR A 115 0.77 -20.99 -22.70
CA THR A 115 0.16 -21.17 -23.99
C THR A 115 0.26 -22.66 -24.27
N VAL A 116 -0.83 -23.40 -24.07
CA VAL A 116 -1.00 -24.72 -24.67
C VAL A 116 -1.17 -24.43 -26.16
N SER A 117 -0.05 -24.13 -26.81
CA SER A 117 0.13 -24.34 -28.23
C SER A 117 0.80 -25.72 -28.33
N GLN A 118 -0.03 -26.75 -28.17
CA GLN A 118 0.11 -27.94 -29.00
C GLN A 118 -0.87 -27.66 -30.15
N ALA A 119 -0.50 -27.26 -31.37
CA ALA A 119 0.50 -27.86 -32.25
C ALA A 119 0.38 -29.39 -32.20
N THR A 120 -0.71 -29.93 -32.74
CA THR A 120 -0.79 -30.52 -34.09
C THR A 120 -2.19 -31.06 -34.31
#